data_AF-A0A0M3R9S0-F1
#
_entry.id   AF-A0A0M3R9S0-F1
#
_cell.length_a   1.000
_cell.length_b   1.000
_cell.length_c   1.000
_cell.angle_alpha   90.00
_cell.angle_beta   90.00
_cell.angle_gamma   90.00
#
_symmetry.space_group_name_H-M   'P 1'
#
loop_
_entity.id
_entity.type
_entity.pdbx_description
1 polymer ?
#
loop_
_entity_poly.entity_id
_entity_poly.type
_entity_poly.pdbx_seq_one_letter_code
_entity_poly.pdbx_strand_id
1 'polypeptide(L)'
;MNFETKHAIRWGIPGWVYLSILLIYFSLKDSTFIMYFIKSNGAAIVAFTGLFIGIGIIIGHLIHQISMLFGFVFTKKWAKYFREEFELDEKIMKHPNGSDIQRIYSYRLGNVHALRSLTFSFFISLISIISLSLFWLGFSTEVYVLVGVIVVLNIIVGINYVYFQSNLDYFWRKVNDEYHV
;
A
#
# COMPACT_ATOMS: atom_id res chain seq x y z
N MET A 1 2.34 23.90 5.58
CA MET A 1 1.61 22.62 5.56
C MET A 1 2.35 21.69 6.52
N ASN A 2 1.82 21.47 7.73
CA ASN A 2 2.49 20.62 8.71
C ASN A 2 2.46 19.18 8.19
N PHE A 3 3.64 18.64 7.91
CA PHE A 3 3.79 17.27 7.45
C PHE A 3 3.46 16.35 8.62
N GLU A 4 2.21 15.91 8.75
CA GLU A 4 1.86 14.99 9.84
C GLU A 4 2.58 13.66 9.61
N THR A 5 3.42 13.27 10.57
CA THR A 5 4.21 12.03 10.55
C THR A 5 3.36 10.80 10.24
N LYS A 6 2.07 10.83 10.61
CA LYS A 6 1.08 9.80 10.30
C LYS A 6 0.92 9.54 8.80
N HIS A 7 0.98 10.56 7.95
CA HIS A 7 0.88 10.41 6.49
C HIS A 7 2.16 9.83 5.90
N ALA A 8 3.33 10.24 6.41
CA ALA A 8 4.62 9.71 6.00
C ALA A 8 4.73 8.20 6.24
N ILE A 9 4.34 7.75 7.44
CA ILE A 9 4.34 6.33 7.81
C ILE A 9 3.34 5.55 6.94
N ARG A 10 2.13 6.10 6.73
CA ARG A 10 1.10 5.46 5.91
C ARG A 10 1.58 5.20 4.48
N TRP A 11 2.33 6.13 3.90
CA TRP A 11 2.86 6.01 2.55
C TRP A 11 4.17 5.22 2.49
N GLY A 12 4.94 5.19 3.58
CA GLY A 12 6.18 4.42 3.68
C GLY A 12 5.97 2.92 3.83
N ILE A 13 4.89 2.48 4.50
CA ILE A 13 4.61 1.04 4.73
C ILE A 13 4.68 0.20 3.44
N PRO A 14 3.97 0.53 2.34
CA PRO A 14 4.08 -0.21 1.08
C PRO A 14 5.51 -0.30 0.55
N GLY A 15 6.31 0.75 0.67
CA GLY A 15 7.69 0.74 0.19
C GLY A 15 8.62 -0.07 1.09
N TRP A 16 8.47 0.03 2.42
CA TRP A 16 9.23 -0.81 3.35
C TRP A 16 8.90 -2.29 3.18
N VAL A 17 7.63 -2.65 2.98
CA VAL A 17 7.26 -4.04 2.69
C VAL A 17 7.97 -4.56 1.44
N TYR A 18 7.95 -3.78 0.34
CA TYR A 18 8.64 -4.14 -0.89
C TYR A 18 10.16 -4.30 -0.67
N LEU A 19 10.80 -3.32 -0.04
CA LEU A 19 12.23 -3.35 0.23
C LEU A 19 12.64 -4.50 1.17
N SER A 20 11.84 -4.77 2.20
CA SER A 20 12.08 -5.88 3.12
C SER A 20 11.99 -7.22 2.41
N ILE A 21 11.02 -7.40 1.50
CA ILE A 21 10.89 -8.62 0.71
C ILE A 21 12.11 -8.81 -0.20
N LEU A 22 12.57 -7.75 -0.87
CA LEU A 22 13.79 -7.82 -1.68
C LEU A 22 15.02 -8.15 -0.83
N LEU A 23 15.15 -7.53 0.34
CA LEU A 23 16.25 -7.79 1.26
C LEU A 23 16.26 -9.26 1.72
N ILE A 24 15.09 -9.80 2.06
CA ILE A 24 14.93 -11.22 2.42
C ILE A 24 15.34 -12.09 1.23
N TYR A 25 14.86 -11.80 0.02
CA TYR A 25 15.21 -12.55 -1.18
C TYR A 25 16.73 -12.61 -1.43
N PHE A 26 17.42 -11.46 -1.37
CA PHE A 26 18.88 -11.44 -1.52
C PHE A 26 19.60 -12.16 -0.37
N SER A 27 19.08 -12.06 0.85
CA SER A 27 19.66 -12.76 2.01
C SER A 27 19.53 -14.28 1.90
N LEU A 28 18.46 -14.78 1.27
CA LEU A 28 18.30 -16.22 1.00
C LEU A 28 19.27 -16.71 -0.08
N LYS A 29 19.69 -15.83 -1.00
CA LYS A 29 20.60 -16.20 -2.10
C LYS A 29 22.07 -16.14 -1.72
N ASP A 30 22.47 -15.21 -0.85
CA ASP A 30 23.85 -15.10 -0.37
C ASP A 30 23.90 -14.73 1.11
N SER A 31 23.59 -15.71 1.96
CA SER A 31 23.58 -15.54 3.41
C SER A 31 24.98 -15.27 3.98
N THR A 32 26.02 -15.81 3.34
CA THR A 32 27.43 -15.64 3.71
C THR A 32 27.89 -14.20 3.54
N PHE A 33 27.54 -13.56 2.41
CA PHE A 33 27.85 -12.17 2.16
C PHE A 33 27.19 -11.25 3.19
N ILE A 34 25.91 -11.46 3.48
CA ILE A 34 25.17 -10.63 4.46
C ILE A 34 25.80 -10.76 5.85
N MET A 35 26.13 -11.97 6.30
CA MET A 35 26.74 -12.15 7.61
C MET A 35 28.14 -11.53 7.70
N TYR A 36 28.94 -11.62 6.63
CA TYR A 36 30.24 -10.97 6.55
C TYR A 36 30.11 -9.44 6.54
N PHE A 37 29.19 -8.89 5.75
CA PHE A 37 28.91 -7.46 5.67
C PHE A 37 28.51 -6.87 7.02
N ILE A 38 27.61 -7.54 7.74
CA ILE A 38 27.16 -7.10 9.07
C ILE A 38 28.31 -7.07 10.07
N LYS A 39 29.14 -8.13 10.10
CA LYS A 39 30.26 -8.23 11.05
C LYS A 39 31.36 -7.21 10.79
N SER A 40 31.57 -6.83 9.52
CA SER A 40 32.67 -5.95 9.11
C SER A 40 32.30 -4.46 9.10
N ASN A 41 31.00 -4.11 9.05
CA ASN A 41 30.57 -2.73 8.76
C ASN A 41 29.47 -2.20 9.70
N GLY A 42 29.63 -2.31 11.01
CA GLY A 42 28.63 -1.86 12.00
C GLY A 42 28.16 -0.41 11.81
N ALA A 43 29.06 0.54 11.51
CA ALA A 43 28.70 1.93 11.24
C ALA A 43 27.90 2.10 9.93
N ALA A 44 28.18 1.28 8.91
CA ALA A 44 27.46 1.33 7.65
C ALA A 44 26.00 0.87 7.83
N ILE A 45 25.74 -0.12 8.70
CA ILE A 45 24.38 -0.62 8.97
C ILE A 45 23.47 0.51 9.47
N VAL A 46 23.96 1.37 10.34
CA VAL A 46 23.20 2.53 10.86
C VAL A 46 22.85 3.49 9.71
N ALA A 47 23.82 3.78 8.84
CA ALA A 47 23.59 4.62 7.66
C ALA A 47 22.59 3.98 6.68
N PHE A 48 22.70 2.67 6.41
CA PHE A 48 21.76 1.92 5.58
C PHE A 48 20.35 1.91 6.15
N THR A 49 20.20 1.85 7.47
CA THR A 49 18.90 1.92 8.14
C THR A 49 18.23 3.28 7.91
N GLY A 50 18.98 4.38 8.04
CA GLY A 50 18.48 5.72 7.74
C GLY A 50 18.04 5.86 6.27
N LEU A 51 18.85 5.34 5.34
CA LEU A 51 18.50 5.31 3.91
C LEU A 51 17.27 4.45 3.64
N PHE A 52 17.13 3.29 4.30
CA PHE A 52 15.99 2.40 4.16
C PHE A 52 14.67 3.10 4.53
N ILE A 53 14.67 3.88 5.63
CA ILE A 53 13.52 4.67 6.05
C ILE A 53 13.13 5.67 4.95
N GLY A 54 14.09 6.49 4.48
CA GLY A 54 13.83 7.51 3.48
C GLY A 54 13.41 6.94 2.12
N ILE A 55 14.15 5.96 1.61
CA ILE A 55 13.88 5.30 0.32
C ILE A 55 12.52 4.59 0.36
N GLY A 56 12.17 3.94 1.47
CA GLY A 56 10.88 3.29 1.59
C GLY A 56 9.69 4.25 1.51
N ILE A 57 9.82 5.48 2.01
CA ILE A 57 8.78 6.52 1.81
C ILE A 57 8.65 6.87 0.32
N ILE A 58 9.77 7.06 -0.37
CA ILE A 58 9.78 7.41 -1.80
C ILE A 58 9.16 6.28 -2.64
N ILE A 59 9.64 5.05 -2.47
CA ILE A 59 9.14 3.88 -3.20
C ILE A 59 7.67 3.63 -2.83
N GLY A 60 7.31 3.74 -1.55
CA GLY A 60 5.95 3.55 -1.10
C GLY A 60 4.97 4.57 -1.70
N HIS A 61 5.39 5.82 -1.87
CA HIS A 61 4.62 6.82 -2.61
C HIS A 61 4.46 6.45 -4.08
N LEU A 62 5.51 5.97 -4.76
CA LEU A 62 5.41 5.51 -6.15
C LEU A 62 4.45 4.32 -6.29
N ILE A 63 4.54 3.33 -5.39
CA ILE A 63 3.60 2.20 -5.34
C ILE A 63 2.18 2.69 -5.13
N HIS A 64 1.97 3.69 -4.25
CA HIS A 64 0.66 4.29 -4.06
C HIS A 64 0.13 4.91 -5.35
N GLN A 65 0.93 5.69 -6.09
CA GLN A 65 0.53 6.29 -7.38
C GLN A 65 0.19 5.22 -8.42
N ILE A 66 0.99 4.15 -8.51
CA ILE A 66 0.69 2.99 -9.36
C ILE A 66 -0.66 2.37 -8.96
N SER A 67 -0.90 2.20 -7.67
CA SER A 67 -2.15 1.64 -7.17
C SER A 67 -3.38 2.51 -7.48
N MET A 68 -3.21 3.85 -7.46
CA MET A 68 -4.26 4.80 -7.85
C MET A 68 -4.56 4.70 -9.35
N LEU A 69 -3.51 4.60 -10.17
CA LEU A 69 -3.63 4.48 -11.62
C LEU A 69 -4.50 3.27 -12.01
N PHE A 70 -4.13 2.09 -11.53
CA PHE A 70 -4.87 0.86 -11.85
C PHE A 70 -6.19 0.73 -11.09
N GLY A 71 -6.32 1.36 -9.93
CA GLY A 71 -7.50 1.25 -9.08
C GLY A 71 -8.65 2.21 -9.41
N PHE A 72 -8.34 3.45 -9.82
CA PHE A 72 -9.32 4.51 -10.08
C PHE A 72 -9.20 5.08 -11.48
N VAL A 73 -7.97 5.43 -11.89
CA VAL A 73 -7.75 6.24 -13.10
C VAL A 73 -8.20 5.47 -14.35
N PHE A 74 -7.84 4.19 -14.47
CA PHE A 74 -8.26 3.38 -15.62
C PHE A 74 -9.65 2.74 -15.48
N THR A 75 -10.18 2.62 -14.28
CA THR A 75 -11.41 1.85 -14.03
C THR A 75 -12.67 2.71 -13.96
N LYS A 76 -12.56 3.99 -13.60
CA LYS A 76 -13.71 4.87 -13.37
C LYS A 76 -13.95 5.81 -14.56
N LYS A 77 -15.22 6.09 -14.85
CA LYS A 77 -15.62 7.19 -15.73
C LYS A 77 -15.52 8.49 -14.95
N TRP A 78 -14.44 9.25 -15.15
CA TRP A 78 -14.08 10.40 -14.30
C TRP A 78 -15.20 11.41 -14.14
N ALA A 79 -15.86 11.82 -15.22
CA ALA A 79 -16.93 12.81 -15.17
C ALA A 79 -18.11 12.38 -14.27
N LYS A 80 -18.47 11.10 -14.30
CA LYS A 80 -19.53 10.56 -13.44
C LYS A 80 -19.05 10.46 -11.99
N TYR A 81 -17.86 9.91 -11.78
CA TYR A 81 -17.28 9.74 -10.44
C TYR A 81 -17.09 11.08 -9.71
N PHE A 82 -16.52 12.09 -10.37
CA PHE A 82 -16.32 13.40 -9.76
C PHE A 82 -17.62 14.13 -9.47
N ARG A 83 -18.66 13.93 -10.29
CA ARG A 83 -19.99 14.47 -10.00
C ARG A 83 -20.59 13.82 -8.75
N GLU A 84 -20.56 12.50 -8.67
CA GLU A 84 -21.05 11.73 -7.52
C GLU A 84 -20.31 12.10 -6.22
N GLU A 85 -18.99 12.29 -6.28
CA GLU A 85 -18.18 12.73 -5.14
C GLU A 85 -18.56 14.15 -4.69
N PHE A 86 -18.74 15.08 -5.64
CA PHE A 86 -19.15 16.46 -5.33
C PHE A 86 -20.54 16.53 -4.70
N GLU A 87 -21.51 15.77 -5.23
CA GLU A 87 -22.87 15.69 -4.69
C GLU A 87 -22.87 15.11 -3.27
N LEU A 88 -22.02 14.11 -2.99
CA LEU A 88 -21.83 13.58 -1.65
C LEU A 88 -21.27 14.64 -0.70
N ASP A 89 -20.21 15.34 -1.10
CA ASP A 89 -19.60 16.39 -0.27
C ASP A 89 -20.61 17.49 0.08
N GLU A 90 -21.43 17.90 -0.90
CA GLU A 90 -22.49 18.89 -0.68
C GLU A 90 -23.52 18.41 0.37
N LYS A 91 -23.93 17.13 0.31
CA LYS A 91 -24.85 16.53 1.30
C LYS A 91 -24.22 16.49 2.69
N ILE A 92 -22.96 16.08 2.78
CA ILE A 92 -22.21 16.02 4.04
C ILE A 92 -22.12 17.41 4.66
N MET A 93 -21.76 18.43 3.89
CA MET A 93 -21.63 19.81 4.38
C MET A 93 -22.94 20.40 4.91
N LYS A 94 -24.09 20.01 4.33
CA LYS A 94 -25.42 20.47 4.76
C LYS A 94 -25.94 19.73 6.00
N HIS A 95 -25.30 18.63 6.42
CA HIS A 95 -25.75 17.88 7.59
C HIS A 95 -25.46 18.61 8.90
N PRO A 96 -26.35 18.54 9.91
CA PRO A 96 -26.04 19.00 11.27
C PRO A 96 -24.76 18.38 11.85
N ASN A 97 -24.50 17.10 11.53
CA ASN A 97 -23.30 16.36 11.97
C ASN A 97 -22.27 16.18 10.83
N GLY A 98 -22.20 17.12 9.88
CA GLY A 98 -21.41 16.98 8.65
C GLY A 98 -19.92 16.75 8.88
N SER A 99 -19.35 17.42 9.89
CA SER A 99 -17.93 17.28 10.26
C SER A 99 -17.58 15.86 10.71
N ASP A 100 -18.44 15.20 11.48
CA ASP A 100 -18.23 13.83 11.93
C ASP A 100 -18.36 12.84 10.77
N ILE A 101 -19.36 13.04 9.90
CA ILE A 101 -19.57 12.22 8.70
C ILE A 101 -18.36 12.34 7.77
N GLN A 102 -17.87 13.56 7.52
CA GLN A 102 -16.68 13.81 6.71
C GLN A 102 -15.46 13.11 7.31
N ARG A 103 -15.24 13.21 8.63
CA ARG A 103 -14.13 12.54 9.30
C ARG A 103 -14.19 11.02 9.12
N ILE A 104 -15.37 10.42 9.27
CA ILE A 104 -15.58 8.97 9.09
C ILE A 104 -15.33 8.59 7.62
N TYR A 105 -15.83 9.38 6.68
CA TYR A 105 -15.62 9.17 5.25
C TYR A 105 -14.14 9.20 4.88
N SER A 106 -13.43 10.27 5.21
CA SER A 106 -12.01 10.43 4.91
C SER A 106 -11.15 9.33 5.57
N TYR A 107 -11.53 8.89 6.78
CA TYR A 107 -10.87 7.78 7.46
C TYR A 107 -11.04 6.46 6.68
N ARG A 108 -12.27 6.11 6.28
CA ARG A 108 -12.57 4.89 5.52
C ARG A 108 -11.90 4.91 4.14
N LEU A 109 -12.04 6.01 3.41
CA LEU A 109 -11.42 6.21 2.09
C LEU A 109 -9.90 6.06 2.16
N GLY A 110 -9.29 6.67 3.18
CA GLY A 110 -7.86 6.50 3.41
C GLY A 110 -7.46 5.03 3.62
N ASN A 111 -8.24 4.26 4.38
CA ASN A 111 -7.91 2.85 4.67
C ASN A 111 -7.97 2.00 3.41
N VAL A 112 -8.96 2.25 2.55
CA VAL A 112 -9.06 1.66 1.21
C VAL A 112 -7.78 1.92 0.41
N HIS A 113 -7.35 3.18 0.34
CA HIS A 113 -6.14 3.56 -0.39
C HIS A 113 -4.86 2.94 0.17
N ALA A 114 -4.73 2.87 1.50
CA ALA A 114 -3.58 2.26 2.15
C ALA A 114 -3.50 0.76 1.89
N LEU A 115 -4.61 0.04 2.06
CA LEU A 115 -4.68 -1.40 1.81
C LEU A 115 -4.44 -1.72 0.34
N ARG A 116 -5.00 -0.94 -0.58
CA ARG A 116 -4.71 -1.13 -2.01
C ARG A 116 -3.23 -0.95 -2.33
N SER A 117 -2.62 0.11 -1.82
CA SER A 117 -1.18 0.34 -2.03
C SER A 117 -0.34 -0.83 -1.49
N LEU A 118 -0.72 -1.37 -0.33
CA LEU A 118 -0.07 -2.54 0.25
C LEU A 118 -0.28 -3.81 -0.61
N THR A 119 -1.49 -4.04 -1.14
CA THR A 119 -1.73 -5.13 -2.09
C THR A 119 -0.85 -5.01 -3.33
N PHE A 120 -0.71 -3.80 -3.88
CA PHE A 120 0.18 -3.54 -5.02
C PHE A 120 1.66 -3.72 -4.66
N SER A 121 2.08 -3.37 -3.43
CA SER A 121 3.44 -3.62 -2.95
C SER A 121 3.79 -5.11 -2.99
N PHE A 122 2.93 -5.97 -2.45
CA PHE A 122 3.12 -7.41 -2.51
C PHE A 122 3.09 -7.94 -3.95
N PHE A 123 2.18 -7.44 -4.80
CA PHE A 123 2.11 -7.83 -6.21
C PHE A 123 3.38 -7.47 -6.99
N ILE A 124 3.88 -6.25 -6.83
CA ILE A 124 5.15 -5.81 -7.46
C ILE A 124 6.33 -6.61 -6.88
N SER A 125 6.32 -6.93 -5.59
CA SER A 125 7.33 -7.79 -4.97
C SER A 125 7.37 -9.18 -5.62
N LEU A 126 6.21 -9.79 -5.91
CA LEU A 126 6.13 -11.07 -6.63
C LEU A 126 6.74 -10.96 -8.02
N ILE A 127 6.37 -9.92 -8.78
CA ILE A 127 6.93 -9.68 -10.12
C ILE A 127 8.44 -9.54 -10.04
N SER A 128 8.96 -8.74 -9.10
CA SER A 128 10.41 -8.53 -8.95
C SER A 128 11.14 -9.83 -8.60
N ILE A 129 10.64 -10.62 -7.64
CA ILE A 129 11.29 -11.89 -7.26
C ILE A 129 11.27 -12.89 -8.43
N ILE A 130 10.13 -13.05 -9.10
CA ILE A 130 10.00 -13.95 -10.24
C ILE A 130 10.96 -13.52 -11.36
N SER A 131 11.01 -12.22 -11.66
CA SER A 131 11.90 -11.69 -12.71
C SER A 131 13.37 -11.88 -12.36
N LEU A 132 13.78 -11.55 -11.13
CA LEU A 132 15.16 -11.76 -10.67
C LEU A 132 15.55 -13.24 -10.65
N SER A 133 14.62 -14.13 -10.30
CA SER A 133 14.87 -15.58 -10.28
C SER A 133 14.95 -16.16 -11.69
N LEU A 134 14.13 -15.69 -12.63
CA LEU A 134 14.13 -16.15 -14.02
C LEU A 134 15.39 -15.71 -14.78
N PHE A 135 15.85 -14.48 -14.58
CA PHE A 135 16.91 -13.90 -15.41
C PHE A 135 18.30 -13.92 -14.78
N TRP A 136 18.42 -14.02 -13.45
CA TRP A 136 19.71 -13.80 -12.77
C TRP A 136 20.10 -14.88 -11.76
N LEU A 137 19.26 -15.16 -10.76
CA LEU A 137 19.69 -15.93 -9.57
C LEU A 137 19.08 -17.34 -9.46
N GLY A 138 18.24 -17.74 -10.42
CA GLY A 138 17.56 -19.04 -10.44
C GLY A 138 16.51 -19.19 -9.34
N PHE A 139 15.70 -20.24 -9.44
CA PHE A 139 14.78 -20.64 -8.37
C PHE A 139 15.48 -21.61 -7.39
N SER A 140 15.11 -21.53 -6.11
CA SER A 140 15.48 -22.50 -5.09
C SER A 140 14.29 -22.76 -4.16
N THR A 141 14.36 -23.81 -3.34
CA THR A 141 13.27 -24.17 -2.42
C THR A 141 12.88 -23.02 -1.49
N GLU A 142 13.86 -22.26 -1.00
CA GLU A 142 13.65 -21.12 -0.12
C GLU A 142 12.91 -19.98 -0.85
N VAL A 143 13.23 -19.77 -2.13
CA VAL A 143 12.52 -18.78 -2.97
C VAL A 143 11.07 -19.19 -3.18
N TYR A 144 10.80 -20.48 -3.43
CA TYR A 144 9.41 -20.97 -3.55
C TYR A 144 8.61 -20.77 -2.26
N VAL A 145 9.23 -21.03 -1.09
CA VAL A 145 8.61 -20.76 0.21
C VAL A 145 8.32 -19.27 0.37
N LEU A 146 9.28 -18.39 0.06
CA LEU A 146 9.10 -16.95 0.12
C LEU A 146 7.95 -16.47 -0.78
N VAL A 147 7.90 -16.96 -2.03
CA VAL A 147 6.81 -16.67 -2.96
C VAL A 147 5.46 -17.12 -2.39
N GLY A 148 5.39 -18.33 -1.82
CA GLY A 148 4.19 -18.84 -1.17
C GLY A 148 3.71 -17.95 -0.02
N VAL A 149 4.63 -17.50 0.85
CA VAL A 149 4.32 -16.57 1.94
C VAL A 149 3.79 -15.24 1.39
N ILE A 150 4.43 -14.68 0.37
CA ILE A 150 4.00 -13.41 -0.23
C ILE A 150 2.61 -13.55 -0.86
N VAL A 151 2.31 -14.65 -1.54
CA VAL A 151 0.99 -14.91 -2.13
C VAL A 151 -0.08 -14.97 -1.03
N VAL A 152 0.17 -15.70 0.06
CA VAL A 152 -0.78 -15.80 1.19
C VAL A 152 -1.03 -14.42 1.82
N LEU A 153 0.03 -13.65 2.07
CA LEU A 153 -0.10 -12.28 2.59
C LEU A 153 -0.85 -11.37 1.61
N ASN A 154 -0.59 -11.48 0.32
CA ASN A 154 -1.29 -10.71 -0.71
C ASN A 154 -2.78 -11.02 -0.74
N ILE A 155 -3.16 -12.30 -0.60
CA ILE A 155 -4.57 -12.72 -0.51
C ILE A 155 -5.23 -12.13 0.74
N ILE A 156 -4.59 -12.25 1.92
CA ILE A 156 -5.13 -11.71 3.18
C ILE A 156 -5.37 -10.19 3.07
N VAL A 157 -4.37 -9.45 2.60
CA VAL A 157 -4.48 -8.00 2.42
C VAL A 157 -5.50 -7.65 1.33
N GLY A 158 -5.58 -8.44 0.26
CA GLY A 158 -6.59 -8.32 -0.78
C GLY A 158 -8.02 -8.48 -0.27
N ILE A 159 -8.28 -9.48 0.57
CA ILE A 159 -9.58 -9.69 1.22
C ILE A 159 -9.93 -8.49 2.11
N ASN A 160 -8.96 -8.03 2.92
CA ASN A 160 -9.15 -6.83 3.75
C ASN A 160 -9.46 -5.60 2.91
N TYR A 161 -8.74 -5.39 1.80
CA TYR A 161 -9.02 -4.30 0.87
C TYR A 161 -10.46 -4.33 0.35
N VAL A 162 -10.94 -5.50 -0.09
CA VAL A 162 -12.33 -5.68 -0.56
C VAL A 162 -13.33 -5.37 0.55
N TYR A 163 -13.10 -5.88 1.75
CA TYR A 163 -13.97 -5.60 2.91
C TYR A 163 -14.08 -4.09 3.20
N PHE A 164 -12.94 -3.38 3.26
CA PHE A 164 -12.93 -1.94 3.52
C PHE A 164 -13.56 -1.14 2.38
N GLN A 165 -13.38 -1.56 1.13
CA GLN A 165 -14.05 -0.95 -0.02
C GLN A 165 -15.57 -1.12 0.08
N SER A 166 -16.07 -2.33 0.35
CA SER A 166 -17.50 -2.58 0.49
C SER A 166 -18.11 -1.81 1.66
N ASN A 167 -17.37 -1.66 2.77
CA ASN A 167 -17.82 -0.85 3.91
C ASN A 167 -17.85 0.66 3.61
N LEU A 168 -16.94 1.15 2.75
CA LEU A 168 -16.98 2.52 2.24
C LEU A 168 -18.19 2.73 1.32
N ASP A 169 -18.42 1.80 0.39
CA ASP A 169 -19.53 1.87 -0.55
C ASP A 169 -20.90 1.82 0.19
N TYR A 170 -21.01 1.00 1.24
CA TYR A 170 -22.21 0.96 2.09
C TYR A 170 -22.43 2.28 2.82
N PHE A 171 -21.38 2.87 3.38
CA PHE A 171 -21.45 4.17 4.04
C PHE A 171 -21.90 5.27 3.07
N TRP A 172 -21.31 5.28 1.87
CA TRP A 172 -21.66 6.22 0.81
C TRP A 172 -23.14 6.15 0.46
N ARG A 173 -23.68 4.93 0.29
CA ARG A 173 -25.11 4.73 0.03
C ARG A 173 -25.99 5.22 1.18
N LYS A 174 -25.62 4.95 2.43
CA LYS A 174 -26.38 5.41 3.60
C LYS A 174 -26.46 6.92 3.70
N VAL A 175 -25.34 7.61 3.51
CA VAL A 175 -25.32 9.09 3.45
C VAL A 175 -26.13 9.59 2.25
N ASN A 176 -26.22 8.83 1.16
CA ASN A 176 -27.03 9.23 0.02
C ASN A 176 -28.55 9.05 0.26
N ASP A 177 -28.94 7.94 0.91
CA ASP A 177 -30.32 7.52 1.19
C ASP A 177 -30.99 8.37 2.28
N GLU A 178 -30.26 8.77 3.32
CA GLU A 178 -30.78 9.61 4.41
C GLU A 178 -31.23 11.02 3.93
N TYR A 179 -30.91 11.40 2.69
CA TYR A 179 -31.23 12.70 2.07
C TYR A 179 -32.17 12.59 0.87
N HIS A 180 -32.86 11.45 0.72
CA HIS A 180 -33.99 11.30 -0.21
C HIS A 180 -35.37 11.56 0.46
N VAL A 181 -35.38 12.17 1.65
CA VAL A 181 -36.56 12.69 2.37
C VAL A 181 -36.55 14.20 2.31
#